data_AF-A0A7S3LAD0-F1
#
_entry.id   AF-A0A7S3LAD0-F1
#
_cell.length_a   1.000
_cell.length_b   1.000
_cell.length_c   1.000
_cell.angle_alpha   90.00
_cell.angle_beta   90.00
_cell.angle_gamma   90.00
#
_symmetry.space_group_name_H-M   'P 1'
#
loop_
_entity.id
_entity.type
_entity.pdbx_description
1 polymer ?
#
loop_
_entity_poly.entity_id
_entity_poly.type
_entity_poly.pdbx_seq_one_letter_code
_entity_poly.pdbx_strand_id
1 'polypeptide(L)'
;AHARDYLEGLHWCLNYYHRGCKSWDWFFPHFYSPLATDLVNLAEFYDAPDDEGFCTMEFESGEPFPSLAQLLSVLPPQSSSLLPKPFAELMINPASPLIPYYPPDFTSDPNGKRESWEAIVQIPFIEADLLLGTVEQILEADAKHENLLSNGERRRNERGTEHLFVAPGGGGDDEDGSRPKRNAADVAREVVSSGARVMPAGPPKRRGRPPKARPQS
;
A
#
# COMPACT_ATOMS: atom_id res chain seq x y z
N ALA A 1 -2.20 19.98 -19.38
CA ALA A 1 -1.74 18.69 -18.84
C ALA A 1 -0.96 18.95 -17.55
N HIS A 2 0.33 19.30 -17.60
CA HIS A 2 1.19 19.40 -16.39
C HIS A 2 0.62 20.18 -15.18
N ALA A 3 0.14 21.43 -15.38
CA ALA A 3 -0.47 22.22 -14.30
C ALA A 3 -1.80 21.65 -13.78
N ARG A 4 -2.58 21.00 -14.66
CA ARG A 4 -3.81 20.30 -14.31
C ARG A 4 -3.50 19.06 -13.47
N ASP A 5 -2.57 18.21 -13.92
CA ASP A 5 -2.18 16.99 -13.19
C ASP A 5 -1.59 17.33 -11.81
N TYR A 6 -0.88 18.46 -11.72
CA TYR A 6 -0.36 18.96 -10.44
C TYR A 6 -1.51 19.40 -9.51
N LEU A 7 -2.49 20.13 -10.02
CA LEU A 7 -3.67 20.54 -9.27
C LEU A 7 -4.53 19.34 -8.83
N GLU A 8 -4.75 18.36 -9.72
CA GLU A 8 -5.39 17.09 -9.40
C GLU A 8 -4.64 16.37 -8.28
N GLY A 9 -3.31 16.39 -8.28
CA GLY A 9 -2.51 15.80 -7.21
C GLY A 9 -2.63 16.49 -5.86
N LEU A 10 -2.73 17.82 -5.86
CA LEU A 10 -3.02 18.57 -4.64
C LEU A 10 -4.41 18.21 -4.10
N HIS A 11 -5.40 18.10 -4.99
CA HIS A 11 -6.76 17.72 -4.63
C HIS A 11 -6.83 16.27 -4.11
N TRP A 12 -6.11 15.35 -4.75
CA TRP A 12 -5.97 13.95 -4.32
C TRP A 12 -5.34 13.88 -2.93
N CYS A 13 -4.23 14.60 -2.69
CA CYS A 13 -3.57 14.65 -1.38
C CYS A 13 -4.50 15.16 -0.29
N LEU A 14 -5.22 16.26 -0.54
CA LEU A 14 -6.14 16.82 0.46
C LEU A 14 -7.26 15.82 0.80
N ASN A 15 -7.82 15.16 -0.21
CA ASN A 15 -8.82 14.12 0.01
C ASN A 15 -8.24 12.90 0.75
N TYR A 16 -7.01 12.48 0.45
CA TYR A 16 -6.35 11.36 1.13
C TYR A 16 -6.35 11.55 2.65
N TYR A 17 -6.02 12.75 3.14
CA TYR A 17 -6.00 13.07 4.57
C TYR A 17 -7.39 13.20 5.21
N HIS A 18 -8.36 13.79 4.52
CA HIS A 18 -9.66 14.13 5.12
C HIS A 18 -10.79 13.14 4.84
N ARG A 19 -10.70 12.40 3.73
CA ARG A 19 -11.77 11.55 3.19
C ARG A 19 -11.27 10.16 2.75
N GLY A 20 -10.01 9.84 3.01
CA GLY A 20 -9.37 8.60 2.59
C GLY A 20 -8.93 8.60 1.12
N CYS A 21 -8.33 7.49 0.69
CA CYS A 21 -7.84 7.33 -0.69
C CYS A 21 -8.98 7.43 -1.70
N LYS A 22 -8.88 8.39 -2.63
CA LYS A 22 -9.89 8.63 -3.68
C LYS A 22 -9.61 7.91 -4.98
N SER A 23 -8.36 7.53 -5.22
CA SER A 23 -7.95 6.73 -6.36
C SER A 23 -6.69 5.98 -6.00
N TRP A 24 -6.71 4.67 -6.16
CA TRP A 24 -5.53 3.81 -6.04
C TRP A 24 -4.66 3.85 -7.31
N ASP A 25 -5.24 4.23 -8.44
CA ASP A 25 -4.60 4.22 -9.75
C ASP A 25 -3.97 5.58 -10.12
N TRP A 26 -4.49 6.67 -9.54
CA TRP A 26 -4.00 8.01 -9.82
C TRP A 26 -2.55 8.18 -9.33
N PHE A 27 -1.71 8.73 -10.20
CA PHE A 27 -0.36 9.18 -9.89
C PHE A 27 -0.03 10.44 -10.68
N PHE A 28 1.01 11.16 -10.26
CA PHE A 28 1.50 12.32 -10.99
C PHE A 28 2.51 11.89 -12.08
N PRO A 29 2.19 12.02 -13.38
CA PRO A 29 2.98 11.40 -14.46
C PRO A 29 4.15 12.27 -14.94
N HIS A 30 4.77 13.04 -14.05
CA HIS A 30 5.89 13.92 -14.36
C HIS A 30 6.97 13.84 -13.29
N PHE A 31 8.24 13.88 -13.67
CA PHE A 31 9.36 13.90 -12.71
C PHE A 31 9.54 15.24 -12.00
N TYR A 32 9.00 16.32 -12.57
CA TYR A 32 9.19 17.69 -12.09
C TYR A 32 7.85 18.37 -11.87
N SER A 33 7.78 19.28 -10.90
CA SER A 33 6.63 20.15 -10.71
C SER A 33 6.59 21.26 -11.79
N PRO A 34 5.41 21.80 -12.13
CA PRO A 34 5.32 23.00 -12.96
C PRO A 34 5.93 24.22 -12.25
N LEU A 35 6.22 25.28 -13.00
CA LEU A 35 6.61 26.56 -12.39
C LEU A 35 5.40 27.23 -11.77
N ALA A 36 5.61 28.01 -10.69
CA ALA A 36 4.53 28.76 -10.07
C ALA A 36 3.88 29.77 -11.03
N THR A 37 4.62 30.29 -12.00
CA THR A 37 4.11 31.19 -13.05
C THR A 37 3.17 30.49 -14.03
N ASP A 38 3.22 29.15 -14.13
CA ASP A 38 2.33 28.35 -14.98
C ASP A 38 1.03 27.99 -14.25
N LEU A 39 0.96 28.20 -12.93
CA LEU A 39 -0.21 27.93 -12.09
C LEU A 39 -1.22 29.09 -12.12
N VAL A 40 -1.63 29.47 -13.32
CA VAL A 40 -2.64 30.50 -13.58
C VAL A 40 -3.95 29.85 -14.04
N ASN A 41 -5.07 30.57 -13.90
CA ASN A 41 -6.39 30.13 -14.36
C ASN A 41 -6.84 28.75 -13.84
N LEU A 42 -6.41 28.37 -12.63
CA LEU A 42 -6.66 27.04 -12.05
C LEU A 42 -8.16 26.71 -11.91
N ALA A 43 -9.01 27.73 -11.78
CA ALA A 43 -10.46 27.56 -11.70
C ALA A 43 -11.05 26.92 -12.97
N GLU A 44 -10.39 27.07 -14.13
CA GLU A 44 -10.84 26.48 -15.40
C GLU A 44 -10.69 24.95 -15.43
N PHE A 45 -9.93 24.36 -14.51
CA PHE A 45 -9.74 22.90 -14.44
C PHE A 45 -10.80 22.20 -13.60
N TYR A 46 -11.62 22.95 -12.87
CA TYR A 46 -12.68 22.40 -12.05
C TYR A 46 -14.02 22.45 -12.79
N ASP A 47 -14.89 21.50 -12.44
CA ASP A 47 -16.30 21.62 -12.78
C ASP A 47 -16.93 22.81 -12.06
N ALA A 48 -18.13 23.19 -12.52
CA ALA A 48 -18.88 24.30 -11.93
C ALA A 48 -18.99 24.11 -10.41
N PRO A 49 -18.72 25.15 -9.61
CA PRO A 49 -18.79 25.05 -8.17
C PRO A 49 -20.21 24.68 -7.73
N ASP A 50 -20.31 23.95 -6.62
CA ASP A 50 -21.59 23.66 -5.99
C ASP A 50 -22.24 24.93 -5.38
N ASP A 51 -23.45 24.79 -4.83
CA ASP A 51 -24.20 25.89 -4.22
C ASP A 51 -23.45 26.57 -3.04
N GLU A 52 -22.42 25.92 -2.50
CA GLU A 52 -21.56 26.44 -1.42
C GLU A 52 -20.23 27.02 -1.94
N GLY A 53 -19.98 26.96 -3.25
CA GLY A 53 -18.80 27.51 -3.89
C GLY A 53 -17.60 26.55 -3.92
N PHE A 54 -17.77 25.27 -3.58
CA PHE A 54 -16.70 24.28 -3.62
C PHE A 54 -16.60 23.64 -5.00
N CYS A 55 -15.35 23.47 -5.44
CA CYS A 55 -15.01 22.76 -6.66
C CYS A 55 -14.61 21.32 -6.34
N THR A 56 -15.03 20.38 -7.18
CA THR A 56 -14.67 18.95 -7.08
C THR A 56 -13.90 18.49 -8.31
N MET A 57 -13.05 17.49 -8.12
CA MET A 57 -12.47 16.70 -9.21
C MET A 57 -12.86 15.25 -8.99
N GLU A 58 -13.43 14.63 -10.02
CA GLU A 58 -13.80 13.23 -9.99
C GLU A 58 -12.56 12.36 -10.14
N PHE A 59 -12.52 11.29 -9.34
CA PHE A 59 -11.45 10.30 -9.36
C PHE A 59 -12.05 8.91 -9.54
N GLU A 60 -11.40 8.11 -10.37
CA GLU A 60 -11.69 6.67 -10.42
C GLU A 60 -11.09 6.01 -9.18
N SER A 61 -11.94 5.41 -8.34
CA SER A 61 -11.51 4.84 -7.07
C SER A 61 -10.40 3.81 -7.24
N GLY A 62 -10.43 3.01 -8.29
CA GLY A 62 -9.51 1.90 -8.47
C GLY A 62 -9.57 0.88 -7.35
N GLU A 63 -8.65 -0.07 -7.40
CA GLU A 63 -8.41 -1.01 -6.31
C GLU A 63 -6.93 -1.10 -5.97
N PRO A 64 -6.57 -1.33 -4.69
CA PRO A 64 -5.18 -1.61 -4.35
C PRO A 64 -4.66 -2.81 -5.14
N PHE A 65 -3.44 -2.67 -5.67
CA PHE A 65 -2.76 -3.75 -6.38
C PHE A 65 -2.65 -4.99 -5.48
N PRO A 66 -2.76 -6.20 -6.06
CA PRO A 66 -2.39 -7.43 -5.38
C PRO A 66 -0.96 -7.35 -4.84
N SER A 67 -0.68 -7.95 -3.69
CA SER A 67 0.62 -7.83 -3.01
C SER A 67 1.81 -8.16 -3.91
N LEU A 68 1.70 -9.19 -4.76
CA LEU A 68 2.76 -9.57 -5.70
C LEU A 68 2.90 -8.59 -6.86
N ALA A 69 1.79 -8.04 -7.38
CA ALA A 69 1.82 -7.01 -8.41
C ALA A 69 2.47 -5.73 -7.88
N GLN A 70 2.14 -5.34 -6.65
CA GLN A 70 2.74 -4.19 -5.97
C GLN A 70 4.25 -4.41 -5.74
N LEU A 71 4.68 -5.61 -5.33
CA LEU A 71 6.11 -5.90 -5.21
C LEU A 71 6.83 -5.81 -6.55
N LEU A 72 6.21 -6.28 -7.63
CA LEU A 72 6.74 -6.16 -8.98
C LEU A 72 6.84 -4.69 -9.42
N SER A 73 5.88 -3.83 -9.05
CA SER A 73 5.91 -2.41 -9.41
C SER A 73 6.95 -1.58 -8.66
N VAL A 74 7.45 -2.04 -7.50
CA VAL A 74 8.36 -1.25 -6.65
C VAL A 74 9.77 -1.80 -6.54
N LEU A 75 9.94 -3.12 -6.66
CA LEU A 75 11.25 -3.73 -6.46
C LEU A 75 12.13 -3.53 -7.70
N PRO A 76 13.45 -3.36 -7.50
CA PRO A 76 14.40 -3.41 -8.60
C PRO A 76 14.85 -4.87 -8.88
N PRO A 77 15.39 -5.19 -10.06
CA PRO A 77 15.76 -6.56 -10.45
C PRO A 77 16.73 -7.26 -9.50
N GLN A 78 17.58 -6.49 -8.81
CA GLN A 78 18.53 -6.99 -7.81
C GLN A 78 17.83 -7.61 -6.60
N SER A 79 16.56 -7.25 -6.34
CA SER A 79 15.72 -7.80 -5.27
C SER A 79 14.67 -8.79 -5.78
N SER A 80 14.78 -9.26 -7.02
CA SER A 80 13.85 -10.23 -7.65
C SER A 80 13.71 -11.53 -6.84
N SER A 81 14.71 -11.93 -6.06
CA SER A 81 14.64 -13.09 -5.17
C SER A 81 13.58 -13.01 -4.07
N LEU A 82 13.01 -11.82 -3.82
CA LEU A 82 11.89 -11.61 -2.88
C LEU A 82 10.52 -11.98 -3.48
N LEU A 83 10.47 -12.20 -4.79
CA LEU A 83 9.29 -12.62 -5.54
C LEU A 83 9.33 -14.13 -5.87
N PRO A 84 8.18 -14.76 -6.09
CA PRO A 84 8.15 -16.11 -6.64
C PRO A 84 8.84 -16.15 -8.01
N LYS A 85 9.44 -17.30 -8.34
CA LYS A 85 10.26 -17.45 -9.55
C LYS A 85 9.60 -16.93 -10.85
N PRO A 86 8.32 -17.21 -11.15
CA PRO A 86 7.68 -16.69 -12.37
C PRO A 86 7.63 -15.16 -12.43
N PHE A 87 7.42 -14.49 -11.30
CA PHE A 87 7.40 -13.03 -11.23
C PHE A 87 8.81 -12.43 -11.27
N ALA A 88 9.78 -13.09 -10.61
CA ALA A 88 11.18 -12.68 -10.66
C ALA A 88 11.73 -12.67 -12.11
N GLU A 89 11.32 -13.65 -12.92
CA GLU A 89 11.69 -13.73 -14.33
C GLU A 89 11.18 -12.54 -15.16
N LEU A 90 10.06 -11.92 -14.78
CA LEU A 90 9.56 -10.72 -15.46
C LEU A 90 10.50 -9.51 -15.34
N MET A 91 11.36 -9.49 -14.33
CA MET A 91 12.30 -8.38 -14.07
C MET A 91 13.67 -8.59 -14.73
N ILE A 92 13.99 -9.82 -15.15
CA ILE A 92 15.35 -10.20 -15.59
C ILE A 92 15.36 -10.70 -17.03
N ASN A 93 14.30 -11.40 -17.46
CA ASN A 93 14.26 -12.02 -18.77
C ASN A 93 14.10 -10.94 -19.86
N PRO A 94 15.01 -10.84 -20.85
CA PRO A 94 14.89 -9.89 -21.96
C PRO A 94 13.62 -10.05 -22.79
N ALA A 95 12.98 -11.22 -22.76
CA ALA A 95 11.71 -11.46 -23.44
C ALA A 95 10.48 -10.97 -22.64
N SER A 96 10.66 -10.50 -21.41
CA SER A 96 9.58 -9.97 -20.58
C SER A 96 9.01 -8.69 -21.17
N PRO A 97 7.67 -8.53 -21.23
CA PRO A 97 7.06 -7.27 -21.64
C PRO A 97 7.35 -6.12 -20.66
N LEU A 98 7.74 -6.44 -19.42
CA LEU A 98 8.04 -5.44 -18.39
C LEU A 98 9.52 -5.03 -18.34
N ILE A 99 10.39 -5.66 -19.13
CA ILE A 99 11.83 -5.36 -19.11
C ILE A 99 12.19 -3.88 -19.38
N PRO A 100 11.45 -3.12 -20.21
CA PRO A 100 11.72 -1.71 -20.40
C PRO A 100 11.61 -0.88 -19.11
N TYR A 101 10.85 -1.35 -18.12
CA TYR A 101 10.66 -0.67 -16.83
C TYR A 101 11.71 -1.01 -15.78
N TYR A 102 12.62 -1.94 -16.10
CA TYR A 102 13.69 -2.39 -15.22
C TYR A 102 15.07 -2.11 -15.83
N PRO A 103 15.41 -0.82 -16.03
CA PRO A 103 16.69 -0.48 -16.63
C PRO A 103 17.84 -0.90 -15.69
N PRO A 104 18.94 -1.46 -16.21
CA PRO A 104 20.08 -1.86 -15.39
C PRO A 104 20.77 -0.65 -14.73
N ASP A 105 20.74 0.50 -15.42
CA ASP A 105 21.24 1.79 -14.97
C ASP A 105 20.17 2.86 -15.23
N PHE A 106 20.08 3.86 -14.36
CA PHE A 106 19.12 4.97 -14.49
C PHE A 106 19.81 6.32 -14.29
N THR A 107 19.19 7.37 -14.82
CA THR A 107 19.70 8.73 -14.66
C THR A 107 19.20 9.31 -13.33
N SER A 108 20.10 9.95 -12.60
CA SER A 108 19.77 10.69 -11.37
C SER A 108 20.12 12.17 -11.58
N ASP A 109 19.12 13.03 -11.42
CA ASP A 109 19.27 14.48 -11.57
C ASP A 109 19.23 15.16 -10.19
N PRO A 110 20.35 15.75 -9.72
CA PRO A 110 20.37 16.49 -8.46
C PRO A 110 19.41 17.67 -8.43
N ASN A 111 19.06 18.27 -9.58
CA ASN A 111 18.18 19.44 -9.66
C ASN A 111 18.50 20.54 -8.62
N GLY A 112 19.78 20.89 -8.50
CA GLY A 112 20.27 21.90 -7.56
C GLY A 112 20.34 21.45 -6.08
N LYS A 113 20.02 20.19 -5.78
CA LYS A 113 20.16 19.58 -4.44
C LYS A 113 21.59 19.16 -4.16
N ARG A 114 21.94 19.14 -2.87
CA ARG A 114 23.30 18.83 -2.42
C ARG A 114 23.50 17.33 -2.23
N GLU A 115 22.50 16.65 -1.70
CA GLU A 115 22.61 15.25 -1.33
C GLU A 115 22.02 14.35 -2.42
N SER A 116 22.68 13.22 -2.70
CA SER A 116 22.26 12.33 -3.79
C SER A 116 20.90 11.66 -3.57
N TRP A 117 20.46 11.53 -2.32
CA TRP A 117 19.14 10.96 -1.99
C TRP A 117 17.98 11.94 -2.21
N GLU A 118 18.28 13.23 -2.42
CA GLU A 118 17.30 14.25 -2.83
C GLU A 118 17.18 14.34 -4.36
N ALA A 119 18.07 13.67 -5.09
CA ALA A 119 18.09 13.71 -6.54
C ALA A 119 16.88 12.98 -7.12
N ILE A 120 16.39 13.51 -8.24
CA ILE A 120 15.27 12.95 -8.99
C ILE A 120 15.77 11.71 -9.74
N VAL A 121 15.15 10.58 -9.47
CA VAL A 121 15.44 9.30 -10.11
C VAL A 121 14.56 9.14 -11.34
N GLN A 122 15.16 9.11 -12.53
CA GLN A 122 14.46 9.01 -13.80
C GLN A 122 14.31 7.55 -14.21
N ILE A 123 13.31 6.88 -13.66
CA ILE A 123 12.89 5.53 -14.04
C ILE A 123 11.52 5.64 -14.73
N PRO A 124 11.30 4.96 -15.88
CA PRO A 124 10.02 5.00 -16.57
C PRO A 124 8.85 4.56 -15.66
N PHE A 125 7.73 5.27 -15.75
CA PHE A 125 6.51 4.89 -15.06
C PHE A 125 5.95 3.60 -15.65
N ILE A 126 5.61 2.63 -14.80
CA ILE A 126 5.07 1.34 -15.24
C ILE A 126 3.62 1.52 -15.68
N GLU A 127 3.30 1.00 -16.86
CA GLU A 127 1.91 0.91 -17.35
C GLU A 127 1.13 -0.14 -16.53
N ALA A 128 0.15 0.33 -15.76
CA ALA A 128 -0.60 -0.47 -14.79
C ALA A 128 -1.33 -1.66 -15.46
N ASP A 129 -2.01 -1.43 -16.57
CA ASP A 129 -2.76 -2.47 -17.29
C ASP A 129 -1.85 -3.59 -17.80
N LEU A 130 -0.65 -3.22 -18.30
CA LEU A 130 0.34 -4.19 -18.77
C LEU A 130 0.88 -5.03 -17.61
N LEU A 131 1.19 -4.39 -16.48
CA LEU A 131 1.65 -5.05 -15.26
C LEU A 131 0.60 -6.04 -14.73
N LEU A 132 -0.63 -5.55 -14.53
CA LEU A 132 -1.73 -6.34 -13.98
C LEU A 132 -2.11 -7.49 -14.91
N GLY A 133 -2.20 -7.24 -16.22
CA GLY A 133 -2.48 -8.29 -17.21
C GLY A 133 -1.39 -9.37 -17.25
N THR A 134 -0.11 -9.01 -17.11
CA THR A 134 1.00 -9.98 -17.05
C THR A 134 0.93 -10.80 -15.75
N VAL A 135 0.62 -10.17 -14.63
CA VAL A 135 0.44 -10.85 -13.34
C VAL A 135 -0.75 -11.80 -13.40
N GLU A 136 -1.88 -11.37 -13.94
CA GLU A 136 -3.09 -12.17 -14.08
C GLU A 136 -2.84 -13.42 -14.92
N GLN A 137 -2.10 -13.30 -16.04
CA GLN A 137 -1.71 -14.47 -16.85
C GLN A 137 -0.92 -15.52 -16.04
N ILE A 138 0.00 -15.09 -15.18
CA ILE A 138 0.76 -16.02 -14.31
C ILE A 138 -0.16 -16.65 -13.28
N LEU A 139 -1.06 -15.89 -12.66
CA LEU A 139 -2.01 -16.39 -11.66
C LEU A 139 -3.01 -17.37 -12.28
N GLU A 140 -3.52 -17.08 -13.47
CA GLU A 140 -4.37 -18.01 -14.21
C GLU A 140 -3.61 -19.28 -14.61
N ALA A 141 -2.37 -19.14 -15.07
CA ALA A 141 -1.53 -20.27 -15.41
C ALA A 141 -1.24 -21.12 -14.17
N ASP A 142 -1.02 -20.53 -13.00
CA ASP A 142 -0.85 -21.25 -11.73
C ASP A 142 -2.13 -21.97 -11.29
N ALA A 143 -3.29 -21.35 -11.51
CA ALA A 143 -4.58 -21.98 -11.22
C ALA A 143 -4.87 -23.19 -12.14
N LYS A 144 -4.41 -23.13 -13.41
CA LYS A 144 -4.55 -24.22 -14.40
C LYS A 144 -3.45 -25.29 -14.28
N HIS A 145 -2.23 -24.86 -13.97
CA HIS A 145 -1.05 -25.68 -13.72
C HIS A 145 -0.70 -25.57 -12.24
N GLU A 146 -1.31 -26.43 -11.41
CA GLU A 146 -1.45 -26.32 -9.94
C GLU A 146 -0.20 -26.01 -9.08
N ASN A 147 1.01 -25.79 -9.61
CA ASN A 147 2.23 -25.63 -8.82
C ASN A 147 3.28 -24.66 -9.41
N LEU A 148 2.88 -23.54 -10.04
CA LEU A 148 3.84 -22.47 -10.32
C LEU A 148 4.21 -21.69 -9.05
N LEU A 149 3.24 -21.53 -8.16
CA LEU A 149 3.36 -20.91 -6.86
C LEU A 149 3.20 -21.94 -5.75
N SER A 150 3.93 -21.76 -4.66
CA SER A 150 3.68 -22.48 -3.42
C SER A 150 2.42 -21.97 -2.73
N ASN A 151 1.83 -22.79 -1.85
CA ASN A 151 0.69 -22.37 -1.03
C ASN A 151 1.00 -21.14 -0.16
N GLY A 152 2.26 -21.00 0.28
CA GLY A 152 2.70 -19.83 1.02
C GLY A 152 2.69 -18.55 0.17
N GLU A 153 3.07 -18.66 -1.11
CA GLU A 153 3.09 -17.55 -2.07
C GLU A 153 1.70 -17.12 -2.51
N ARG A 154 0.77 -18.06 -2.67
CA ARG A 154 -0.64 -17.76 -2.93
C ARG A 154 -1.27 -16.98 -1.77
N ARG A 155 -1.11 -17.50 -0.54
CA ARG A 155 -1.70 -16.91 0.66
C ARG A 155 -1.24 -15.47 0.92
N ARG A 156 0.02 -15.13 0.62
CA ARG A 156 0.54 -13.77 0.79
C ARG A 156 0.08 -12.79 -0.28
N ASN A 157 -0.54 -13.27 -1.36
CA ASN A 157 -1.18 -12.43 -2.38
C ASN A 157 -2.67 -12.14 -2.08
N GLU A 158 -3.25 -12.81 -1.08
CA GLU A 158 -4.61 -12.57 -0.63
C GLU A 158 -4.71 -11.33 0.27
N ARG A 159 -5.85 -10.62 0.24
CA ARG A 159 -6.11 -9.52 1.16
C ARG A 159 -6.23 -10.05 2.58
N GLY A 160 -5.52 -9.40 3.51
CA GLY A 160 -5.57 -9.73 4.93
C GLY A 160 -6.87 -9.31 5.60
N THR A 161 -7.09 -9.82 6.81
CA THR A 161 -8.20 -9.42 7.68
C THR A 161 -7.67 -8.78 8.95
N GLU A 162 -8.36 -7.76 9.43
CA GLU A 162 -8.06 -7.14 10.71
C GLU A 162 -8.42 -8.07 11.88
N HIS A 163 -7.59 -8.02 12.93
CA HIS A 163 -7.75 -8.83 14.12
C HIS A 163 -7.74 -7.98 15.38
N LEU A 164 -8.81 -8.07 16.19
CA LEU A 164 -8.87 -7.51 17.53
C LEU A 164 -8.60 -8.61 18.56
N PHE A 165 -7.60 -8.37 19.41
CA PHE A 165 -7.27 -9.24 20.53
C PHE A 165 -7.77 -8.62 21.83
N VAL A 166 -8.62 -9.34 22.56
CA VAL A 166 -9.15 -8.93 23.86
C VAL A 166 -8.64 -9.88 24.93
N ALA A 167 -8.17 -9.32 26.05
CA ALA A 167 -7.67 -10.12 27.17
C ALA A 167 -8.79 -10.97 27.79
N PRO A 168 -8.53 -12.25 28.14
CA PRO A 168 -9.51 -13.05 28.87
C PRO A 168 -9.69 -12.46 30.27
N GLY A 169 -10.88 -11.94 30.58
CA GLY A 169 -11.21 -11.35 31.88
C GLY A 169 -11.47 -9.83 31.90
N GLY A 170 -11.37 -9.13 30.77
CA GLY A 170 -11.71 -7.70 30.64
C GLY A 170 -13.21 -7.38 30.66
N GLY A 171 -13.99 -8.15 31.41
CA GLY A 171 -15.39 -7.87 31.72
C GLY A 171 -15.57 -7.90 33.23
N GLY A 172 -15.42 -6.75 33.89
CA GLY A 172 -15.70 -6.57 35.31
C GLY A 172 -14.73 -5.64 36.03
N ASP A 173 -15.26 -4.46 36.39
CA ASP A 173 -14.97 -3.68 37.61
C ASP A 173 -13.57 -3.08 37.82
N ASP A 174 -13.28 -1.96 37.14
CA ASP A 174 -12.35 -0.93 37.65
C ASP A 174 -13.16 0.30 38.12
N GLU A 175 -13.17 0.56 39.43
CA GLU A 175 -13.82 1.69 40.13
C GLU A 175 -13.12 3.05 39.90
N ASP A 176 -12.67 3.38 38.68
CA ASP A 176 -12.17 4.73 38.39
C ASP A 176 -12.96 5.39 37.25
N GLY A 177 -13.88 6.27 37.67
CA GLY A 177 -14.91 6.91 36.86
C GLY A 177 -14.45 7.97 35.86
N SER A 178 -13.23 7.86 35.29
CA SER A 178 -12.68 8.89 34.39
C SER A 178 -12.61 8.49 32.91
N ARG A 179 -13.00 7.26 32.52
CA ARG A 179 -13.06 6.88 31.09
C ARG A 179 -14.47 6.44 30.67
N PRO A 180 -15.02 6.98 29.56
CA PRO A 180 -16.32 6.53 29.06
C PRO A 180 -16.26 5.04 28.72
N LYS A 181 -17.15 4.28 29.36
CA LYS A 181 -17.26 2.82 29.26
C LYS A 181 -17.61 2.41 27.82
N ARG A 182 -16.66 1.83 27.08
CA ARG A 182 -16.98 1.03 25.90
C ARG A 182 -16.93 -0.43 26.30
N ASN A 183 -18.08 -1.09 26.34
CA ASN A 183 -18.17 -2.51 26.67
C ASN A 183 -17.43 -3.31 25.59
N ALA A 184 -16.67 -4.34 25.96
CA ALA A 184 -16.00 -5.23 25.02
C ALA A 184 -16.99 -5.86 24.02
N ALA A 185 -18.25 -6.04 24.41
CA ALA A 185 -19.32 -6.49 23.51
C ALA A 185 -19.72 -5.44 22.46
N ASP A 186 -19.66 -4.15 22.80
CA ASP A 186 -19.97 -3.05 21.87
C ASP A 186 -18.81 -2.83 20.91
N VAL A 187 -17.56 -2.90 21.40
CA VAL A 187 -16.35 -2.88 20.56
C VAL A 187 -16.33 -4.09 19.62
N ALA A 188 -16.66 -5.29 20.11
CA ALA A 188 -16.75 -6.47 19.26
C ALA A 188 -17.87 -6.35 18.20
N ARG A 189 -19.01 -5.72 18.52
CA ARG A 189 -20.10 -5.48 17.55
C ARG A 189 -19.71 -4.45 16.49
N GLU A 190 -19.06 -3.35 16.88
CA GLU A 190 -18.55 -2.32 15.97
C GLU A 190 -17.46 -2.87 15.05
N VAL A 191 -16.57 -3.71 15.59
CA VAL A 191 -15.47 -4.34 14.85
C VAL A 191 -15.92 -5.49 13.94
N VAL A 192 -16.99 -6.21 14.31
CA VAL A 192 -17.65 -7.15 13.39
C VAL A 192 -18.39 -6.40 12.28
N SER A 193 -18.94 -5.22 12.55
CA SER A 193 -19.58 -4.38 11.52
C SER A 193 -18.58 -3.77 10.52
N SER A 194 -17.30 -3.65 10.89
CA SER A 194 -16.20 -3.25 10.00
C SER A 194 -15.52 -4.44 9.28
N GLY A 195 -16.03 -5.67 9.44
CA GLY A 195 -15.51 -6.87 8.76
C GLY A 195 -14.31 -7.56 9.42
N ALA A 196 -13.92 -7.16 10.63
CA ALA A 196 -12.78 -7.71 11.34
C ALA A 196 -13.15 -8.97 12.16
N ARG A 197 -12.20 -9.91 12.30
CA ARG A 197 -12.42 -11.19 13.00
C ARG A 197 -11.95 -11.12 14.45
N VAL A 198 -12.87 -11.31 15.40
CA VAL A 198 -12.55 -11.41 16.83
C VAL A 198 -11.89 -12.75 17.12
N MET A 199 -10.65 -12.72 17.64
CA MET A 199 -9.89 -13.93 17.99
C MET A 199 -9.64 -13.95 19.51
N PRO A 200 -9.91 -15.06 20.22
CA PRO A 200 -9.56 -15.17 21.62
C PRO A 200 -8.03 -15.15 21.77
N ALA A 201 -7.53 -14.40 22.75
CA ALA A 201 -6.11 -14.42 23.08
C ALA A 201 -5.70 -15.84 23.51
N GLY A 202 -4.63 -16.38 22.90
CA GLY A 202 -4.07 -17.67 23.27
C GLY A 202 -3.62 -17.71 24.73
N PRO A 203 -3.54 -18.91 25.36
CA PRO A 203 -3.17 -19.02 26.76
C PRO A 203 -1.80 -18.39 27.01
N PRO A 204 -1.60 -17.67 28.13
CA PRO A 204 -0.33 -17.04 28.44
C PRO A 204 0.77 -18.11 28.51
N LYS A 205 1.84 -17.93 27.72
CA LYS A 205 3.04 -18.76 27.84
C LYS A 205 3.54 -18.65 29.29
N ARG A 206 3.48 -19.76 30.04
CA ARG A 206 4.09 -19.87 31.37
C ARG A 206 5.57 -19.47 31.23
N ARG A 207 5.96 -18.31 31.76
CA ARG A 207 7.36 -17.97 31.95
C ARG A 207 7.96 -19.03 32.86
N GLY A 208 8.80 -19.90 32.29
CA GLY A 208 9.57 -20.87 33.05
C GLY A 208 10.38 -20.14 34.11
N ARG A 209 10.28 -20.59 35.36
CA ARG A 209 11.05 -20.05 36.48
C ARG A 209 12.54 -20.26 36.19
N PRO A 210 13.40 -19.24 36.25
CA PRO A 210 14.83 -19.44 36.02
C PRO A 210 15.40 -20.37 37.11
N PRO A 211 16.34 -21.27 36.75
CA PRO A 211 16.94 -22.18 37.72
C PRO A 211 17.72 -21.39 38.78
N LYS A 212 17.56 -21.77 40.05
CA LYS A 212 18.29 -21.18 41.18
C LYS A 212 19.79 -21.40 40.99
N ALA A 213 20.57 -20.31 41.01
CA ALA A 213 22.02 -20.37 41.04
C ALA A 213 22.51 -21.16 42.26
N ARG A 214 23.41 -22.12 42.03
CA ARG A 214 24.09 -22.91 43.06
C ARG A 214 25.26 -22.09 43.59
N PRO A 215 25.46 -21.95 44.92
CA PRO A 215 26.64 -21.25 45.44
C PRO A 215 27.89 -22.09 45.14
N GLN A 216 28.90 -21.47 44.53
CA GLN A 216 30.22 -22.08 44.37
C GLN A 216 30.97 -21.98 45.70
N SER A 217 31.49 -23.11 46.15
CA SER A 217 32.48 -23.27 47.22
C SER A 217 33.89 -22.98 46.71
#